data_AF-A0A0S8K1T2-F1
#
_entry.id   AF-A0A0S8K1T2-F1
#
_cell.length_a   1.000
_cell.length_b   1.000
_cell.length_c   1.000
_cell.angle_alpha   90.00
_cell.angle_beta   90.00
_cell.angle_gamma   90.00
#
_symmetry.space_group_name_H-M   'P 1'
#
loop_
_entity.id
_entity.type
_entity.pdbx_description
1 polymer ?
#
loop_
_entity_poly.entity_id
_entity_poly.type
_entity_poly.pdbx_seq_one_letter_code
_entity_poly.pdbx_strand_id
1 'polypeptide(L)'
;KKAKLLAQAIVQIGKQSKVKTTAVLTNMDNPLGVNIGNSLEVIETIEALMGKGPEDLMKVTIALAAQMLRLANIRGSIRMLKHKITSGQALDKFRQIIESQGGDPRVIEDCKRLPVAKKSVKVIAQKTGYIHDLDTYALGMLLVMLGGGRLRKEDNIDPSCGFKIHKKIGDHASKGESLAEVFSNNVRRANAARADVQNMYTIKRDKPRRRTLIRETIS
;
A
#
# COMPACT_ATOMS: atom_id res chain seq x y z
N LYS A 1 12.57 1.18 18.54
CA LYS A 1 12.66 0.46 19.84
C LYS A 1 11.37 -0.32 20.15
N LYS A 2 10.19 0.33 20.31
CA LYS A 2 8.91 -0.35 20.60
C LYS A 2 8.51 -1.42 19.55
N ALA A 3 8.60 -1.11 18.25
CA ALA A 3 8.28 -2.07 17.19
C ALA A 3 9.12 -3.36 17.25
N LYS A 4 10.40 -3.26 17.62
CA LYS A 4 11.30 -4.40 17.78
C LYS A 4 10.88 -5.29 18.95
N LEU A 5 10.51 -4.69 20.09
CA LEU A 5 10.02 -5.43 21.26
C LEU A 5 8.73 -6.20 20.93
N LEU A 6 7.78 -5.56 20.23
CA LEU A 6 6.56 -6.22 19.77
C LEU A 6 6.86 -7.40 18.84
N ALA A 7 7.74 -7.22 17.86
CA ALA A 7 8.14 -8.28 16.94
C ALA A 7 8.80 -9.46 17.67
N GLN A 8 9.67 -9.19 18.66
CA GLN A 8 10.27 -10.23 19.49
C GLN A 8 9.23 -11.00 20.30
N ALA A 9 8.26 -10.30 20.92
CA ALA A 9 7.18 -10.93 21.67
C ALA A 9 6.33 -11.85 20.78
N ILE A 10 5.93 -11.39 19.58
CA ILE A 10 5.16 -12.21 18.62
C ILE A 10 5.92 -13.48 18.22
N VAL A 11 7.22 -13.35 17.91
CA VAL A 11 8.06 -14.50 17.55
C VAL A 11 8.19 -15.47 18.72
N GLN A 12 8.36 -14.97 19.94
CA GLN A 12 8.45 -15.80 21.14
C GLN A 12 7.16 -16.56 21.42
N ILE A 13 6.00 -15.91 21.30
CA ILE A 13 4.69 -16.55 21.45
C ILE A 13 4.51 -17.63 20.39
N GLY A 14 4.84 -17.35 19.11
CA GLY A 14 4.78 -18.34 18.04
C GLY A 14 5.59 -19.60 18.35
N LYS A 15 6.84 -19.42 18.83
CA LYS A 15 7.71 -20.53 19.27
C LYS A 15 7.08 -21.35 20.40
N GLN A 16 6.51 -20.70 21.41
CA GLN A 16 5.83 -21.37 22.52
C GLN A 16 4.60 -22.15 22.06
N SER A 17 3.87 -21.61 21.08
CA SER A 17 2.72 -22.25 20.44
C SER A 17 3.09 -23.28 19.37
N LYS A 18 4.38 -23.62 19.22
CA LYS A 18 4.90 -24.57 18.21
C LYS A 18 4.61 -24.16 16.76
N VAL A 19 4.41 -22.88 16.51
CA VAL A 19 4.29 -22.30 15.17
C VAL A 19 5.63 -21.67 14.78
N LYS A 20 6.18 -22.09 13.64
CA LYS A 20 7.40 -21.46 13.11
C LYS A 20 7.06 -20.01 12.72
N THR A 21 7.67 -19.05 13.40
CA THR A 21 7.33 -17.62 13.25
C THR A 21 8.59 -16.79 13.04
N THR A 22 8.48 -15.79 12.16
CA THR A 22 9.49 -14.74 11.95
C THR A 22 8.77 -13.42 11.74
N ALA A 23 9.42 -12.30 12.06
CA ALA A 23 8.89 -10.97 11.87
C ALA A 23 9.85 -10.13 11.01
N VAL A 24 9.32 -9.35 10.08
CA VAL A 24 10.08 -8.42 9.23
C VAL A 24 9.69 -7.00 9.62
N LEU A 25 10.65 -6.21 10.09
CA LEU A 25 10.44 -4.81 10.46
C LEU A 25 10.53 -3.93 9.22
N THR A 26 9.40 -3.43 8.74
CA THR A 26 9.31 -2.53 7.59
C THR A 26 9.09 -1.07 8.02
N ASN A 27 9.52 -0.13 7.16
CA ASN A 27 9.27 1.29 7.32
C ASN A 27 7.86 1.63 6.77
N MET A 28 7.08 2.39 7.53
CA MET A 28 5.71 2.81 7.21
C MET A 28 5.56 4.35 7.15
N ASP A 29 6.67 5.06 7.02
CA ASP A 29 6.70 6.53 6.90
C ASP A 29 6.19 7.01 5.53
N ASN A 30 6.06 6.10 4.56
CA ASN A 30 5.28 6.31 3.34
C ASN A 30 4.16 5.28 3.29
N PRO A 31 3.05 5.59 2.59
CA PRO A 31 2.14 4.56 2.13
C PRO A 31 2.93 3.56 1.28
N LEU A 32 2.79 2.28 1.60
CA LEU A 32 3.36 1.21 0.78
C LEU A 32 2.55 1.14 -0.51
N GLY A 33 3.22 1.11 -1.67
CA GLY A 33 2.52 1.24 -2.94
C GLY A 33 2.00 2.67 -3.18
N VAL A 34 1.21 2.90 -4.23
CA VAL A 34 0.73 4.23 -4.60
C VAL A 34 -0.77 4.42 -4.38
N ASN A 35 -1.52 3.33 -4.22
CA ASN A 35 -2.96 3.39 -4.00
C ASN A 35 -3.31 3.17 -2.52
N ILE A 36 -4.27 3.93 -2.02
CA ILE A 36 -4.77 3.84 -0.65
C ILE A 36 -6.30 3.81 -0.71
N GLY A 37 -6.92 2.79 -0.14
CA GLY A 37 -8.37 2.59 -0.18
C GLY A 37 -8.74 1.11 -0.26
N ASN A 38 -9.91 0.80 -0.81
CA ASN A 38 -10.31 -0.60 -0.98
C ASN A 38 -10.10 -1.06 -2.42
N SER A 39 -10.91 -0.54 -3.35
CA SER A 39 -10.82 -0.97 -4.75
C SER A 39 -9.54 -0.53 -5.44
N LEU A 40 -9.01 0.64 -5.10
CA LEU A 40 -7.72 1.11 -5.62
C LEU A 40 -6.56 0.18 -5.23
N GLU A 41 -6.56 -0.37 -4.01
CA GLU A 41 -5.54 -1.32 -3.54
C GLU A 41 -5.69 -2.70 -4.21
N VAL A 42 -6.92 -3.13 -4.52
CA VAL A 42 -7.15 -4.34 -5.32
C VAL A 42 -6.63 -4.17 -6.75
N ILE A 43 -6.83 -3.00 -7.36
CA ILE A 43 -6.27 -2.68 -8.68
C ILE A 43 -4.74 -2.75 -8.65
N GLU A 44 -4.10 -2.13 -7.65
CA GLU A 44 -2.65 -2.18 -7.49
C GLU A 44 -2.13 -3.60 -7.23
N THR A 45 -2.91 -4.43 -6.51
CA THR A 45 -2.59 -5.84 -6.30
C THR A 45 -2.58 -6.61 -7.62
N ILE A 46 -3.59 -6.41 -8.48
CA ILE A 46 -3.65 -7.02 -9.81
C ILE A 46 -2.44 -6.57 -10.64
N GLU A 47 -2.17 -5.26 -10.70
CA GLU A 47 -1.00 -4.71 -11.40
C GLU A 47 0.32 -5.28 -10.87
N ALA A 48 0.46 -5.42 -9.55
CA ALA A 48 1.62 -6.02 -8.91
C ALA A 48 1.83 -7.49 -9.31
N LEU A 49 0.75 -8.27 -9.33
CA LEU A 49 0.77 -9.68 -9.76
C LEU A 49 1.01 -9.83 -11.27
N MET A 50 0.71 -8.81 -12.08
CA MET A 50 1.13 -8.71 -13.48
C MET A 50 2.59 -8.24 -13.66
N GLY A 51 3.32 -8.00 -12.58
CA GLY A 51 4.70 -7.52 -12.61
C GLY A 51 4.86 -6.00 -12.83
N LYS A 52 3.78 -5.22 -12.69
CA LYS A 52 3.73 -3.76 -12.89
C LYS A 52 3.55 -2.97 -11.59
N GLY A 53 3.68 -3.62 -10.43
CA GLY A 53 3.47 -2.99 -9.13
C GLY A 53 4.61 -2.06 -8.70
N PRO A 54 4.35 -1.14 -7.74
CA PRO A 54 5.37 -0.25 -7.19
C PRO A 54 6.55 -1.01 -6.56
N GLU A 55 7.77 -0.50 -6.76
CA GLU A 55 9.01 -1.18 -6.33
C GLU A 55 9.02 -1.47 -4.82
N ASP A 56 8.55 -0.55 -4.00
CA ASP A 56 8.50 -0.69 -2.55
C ASP A 56 7.53 -1.79 -2.11
N LEU A 57 6.32 -1.82 -2.68
CA LEU A 57 5.35 -2.89 -2.46
C LEU A 57 5.95 -4.24 -2.85
N MET A 58 6.51 -4.35 -4.05
CA MET A 58 7.10 -5.59 -4.55
C MET A 58 8.25 -6.08 -3.66
N LYS A 59 9.08 -5.17 -3.17
CA LYS A 59 10.22 -5.49 -2.30
C LYS A 59 9.77 -6.08 -0.97
N VAL A 60 8.75 -5.49 -0.33
CA VAL A 60 8.19 -6.01 0.93
C VAL A 60 7.50 -7.36 0.71
N THR A 61 6.67 -7.47 -0.33
CA THR A 61 5.96 -8.72 -0.68
C THR A 61 6.92 -9.88 -0.92
N ILE A 62 7.98 -9.68 -1.70
CA ILE A 62 8.99 -10.71 -1.97
C ILE A 62 9.75 -11.08 -0.70
N ALA A 63 10.08 -10.11 0.16
CA ALA A 63 10.78 -10.39 1.42
C ALA A 63 9.94 -11.24 2.37
N LEU A 64 8.65 -10.93 2.51
CA LEU A 64 7.70 -11.72 3.31
C LEU A 64 7.50 -13.12 2.72
N ALA A 65 7.30 -13.24 1.41
CA ALA A 65 7.17 -14.54 0.75
C ALA A 65 8.43 -15.42 0.90
N ALA A 66 9.63 -14.83 0.83
CA ALA A 66 10.88 -15.54 1.07
C ALA A 66 10.96 -16.09 2.51
N GLN A 67 10.46 -15.35 3.49
CA GLN A 67 10.35 -15.83 4.86
C GLN A 67 9.37 -17.00 4.99
N MET A 68 8.21 -16.93 4.33
CA MET A 68 7.22 -18.02 4.34
C MET A 68 7.80 -19.32 3.76
N LEU A 69 8.52 -19.24 2.63
CA LEU A 69 9.20 -20.38 2.03
C LEU A 69 10.23 -21.00 2.97
N ARG A 70 11.04 -20.16 3.64
CA ARG A 70 12.03 -20.61 4.63
C ARG A 70 11.36 -21.35 5.79
N LEU A 71 10.30 -20.80 6.36
CA LEU A 71 9.58 -21.44 7.49
C LEU A 71 8.93 -22.78 7.07
N ALA A 72 8.44 -22.85 5.84
CA ALA A 72 7.87 -24.06 5.25
C ALA A 72 8.92 -25.10 4.81
N ASN A 73 10.22 -24.82 4.98
CA ASN A 73 11.33 -25.64 4.47
C ASN A 73 11.27 -25.88 2.94
N ILE A 74 10.63 -24.97 2.20
CA ILE A 74 10.56 -25.04 0.74
C ILE A 74 11.79 -24.35 0.17
N ARG A 75 12.56 -25.08 -0.64
CA ARG A 75 13.68 -24.48 -1.40
C ARG A 75 13.11 -23.46 -2.37
N GLY A 76 13.43 -22.19 -2.16
CA GLY A 76 13.03 -21.11 -3.04
C GLY A 76 14.06 -20.00 -3.07
N SER A 77 14.00 -19.19 -4.12
CA SER A 77 14.86 -18.02 -4.30
C SER A 77 14.03 -16.80 -4.63
N ILE A 78 14.60 -15.61 -4.39
CA ILE A 78 14.01 -14.34 -4.85
C ILE A 78 13.73 -14.39 -6.36
N ARG A 79 14.63 -15.03 -7.14
CA ARG A 79 14.46 -15.21 -8.59
C ARG A 79 13.23 -16.05 -8.91
N MET A 80 13.01 -17.15 -8.18
CA MET A 80 11.82 -17.97 -8.34
C MET A 80 10.54 -17.18 -8.03
N LEU A 81 10.50 -16.44 -6.92
CA LEU A 81 9.35 -15.62 -6.54
C LEU A 81 9.02 -14.56 -7.62
N LYS A 82 10.05 -13.84 -8.10
CA LYS A 82 9.89 -12.89 -9.21
C LYS A 82 9.39 -13.59 -10.47
N HIS A 83 9.93 -14.77 -10.78
CA HIS A 83 9.51 -15.53 -11.95
C HIS A 83 8.03 -15.93 -11.88
N LYS A 84 7.52 -16.37 -10.71
CA LYS A 84 6.10 -16.70 -10.51
C LYS A 84 5.16 -15.53 -10.79
N ILE A 85 5.62 -14.30 -10.56
CA ILE A 85 4.89 -13.07 -10.89
C ILE A 85 4.97 -12.83 -12.40
N THR A 86 6.18 -12.74 -12.95
CA THR A 86 6.37 -12.40 -14.37
C THR A 86 5.83 -13.46 -15.34
N SER A 87 5.69 -14.72 -14.90
CA SER A 87 5.11 -15.79 -15.72
C SER A 87 3.59 -15.86 -15.67
N GLY A 88 2.93 -15.02 -14.87
CA GLY A 88 1.47 -15.02 -14.69
C GLY A 88 0.94 -16.03 -13.67
N GLN A 89 1.76 -16.99 -13.21
CA GLN A 89 1.31 -18.05 -12.27
C GLN A 89 0.76 -17.50 -10.95
N ALA A 90 1.32 -16.40 -10.44
CA ALA A 90 0.80 -15.74 -9.23
C ALA A 90 -0.58 -15.09 -9.48
N LEU A 91 -0.77 -14.48 -10.64
CA LEU A 91 -2.05 -13.88 -11.04
C LEU A 91 -3.12 -14.96 -11.28
N ASP A 92 -2.75 -16.09 -11.91
CA ASP A 92 -3.64 -17.24 -12.09
C ASP A 92 -4.06 -17.83 -10.75
N LYS A 93 -3.15 -17.88 -9.77
CA LYS A 93 -3.50 -18.33 -8.43
C LYS A 93 -4.46 -17.35 -7.74
N PHE A 94 -4.28 -16.05 -7.95
CA PHE A 94 -5.20 -15.03 -7.45
C PHE A 94 -6.60 -15.15 -8.08
N ARG A 95 -6.68 -15.46 -9.39
CA ARG A 95 -7.95 -15.79 -10.07
C ARG A 95 -8.68 -16.93 -9.37
N GLN A 96 -7.99 -18.03 -9.12
CA GLN A 96 -8.56 -19.18 -8.40
C GLN A 96 -9.03 -18.81 -6.99
N ILE A 97 -8.29 -17.96 -6.28
CA ILE A 97 -8.68 -17.48 -4.93
C ILE A 97 -9.98 -16.68 -5.00
N ILE A 98 -10.13 -15.79 -5.99
CA ILE A 98 -11.36 -15.00 -6.20
C ILE A 98 -12.55 -15.93 -6.47
N GLU A 99 -12.41 -16.84 -7.43
CA GLU A 99 -13.46 -17.80 -7.81
C GLU A 99 -13.88 -18.68 -6.63
N SER A 100 -12.91 -19.20 -5.88
CA SER A 100 -13.16 -20.09 -4.73
C SER A 100 -13.97 -19.44 -3.59
N GLN A 101 -14.01 -18.10 -3.54
CA GLN A 101 -14.75 -17.33 -2.55
C GLN A 101 -16.00 -16.65 -3.15
N GLY A 102 -16.39 -17.03 -4.38
CA GLY A 102 -17.59 -16.51 -5.05
C GLY A 102 -17.45 -15.12 -5.67
N GLY A 103 -16.23 -14.61 -5.82
CA GLY A 103 -15.97 -13.34 -6.50
C GLY A 103 -15.95 -13.46 -8.02
N ASP A 104 -15.98 -12.32 -8.72
CA ASP A 104 -15.89 -12.26 -10.18
C ASP A 104 -14.42 -12.17 -10.65
N PRO A 105 -13.82 -13.23 -11.22
CA PRO A 105 -12.44 -13.21 -11.69
C PRO A 105 -12.19 -12.20 -12.82
N ARG A 106 -13.24 -11.79 -13.55
CA ARG A 106 -13.13 -10.88 -14.71
C ARG A 106 -12.59 -9.50 -14.35
N VAL A 107 -12.51 -9.17 -13.05
CA VAL A 107 -11.85 -7.94 -12.54
C VAL A 107 -10.36 -7.91 -12.88
N ILE A 108 -9.74 -9.07 -13.11
CA ILE A 108 -8.32 -9.18 -13.48
C ILE A 108 -8.10 -8.65 -14.89
N GLU A 109 -8.99 -8.99 -15.83
CA GLU A 109 -8.91 -8.55 -17.22
C GLU A 109 -9.47 -7.13 -17.41
N ASP A 110 -10.51 -6.76 -16.65
CA ASP A 110 -11.10 -5.42 -16.66
C ASP A 110 -11.33 -4.89 -15.24
N CYS A 111 -10.33 -4.16 -14.74
CA CYS A 111 -10.38 -3.50 -13.44
C CYS A 111 -11.52 -2.47 -13.31
N LYS A 112 -12.17 -2.02 -14.40
CA LYS A 112 -13.32 -1.10 -14.32
C LYS A 112 -14.56 -1.76 -13.69
N ARG A 113 -14.56 -3.10 -13.56
CA ARG A 113 -15.57 -3.85 -12.81
C ARG A 113 -15.51 -3.59 -11.31
N LEU A 114 -14.35 -3.16 -10.79
CA LEU A 114 -14.23 -2.74 -9.40
C LEU A 114 -14.84 -1.34 -9.22
N PRO A 115 -15.56 -1.10 -8.11
CA PRO A 115 -16.13 0.21 -7.87
C PRO A 115 -15.00 1.21 -7.63
N VAL A 116 -14.86 2.20 -8.50
CA VAL A 116 -13.95 3.34 -8.31
C VAL A 116 -14.75 4.60 -8.52
N ALA A 117 -14.55 5.60 -7.65
CA ALA A 117 -15.26 6.86 -7.76
C ALA A 117 -14.95 7.51 -9.12
N LYS A 118 -15.98 7.89 -9.86
CA LYS A 118 -15.84 8.47 -11.20
C LYS A 118 -15.25 9.89 -11.19
N LYS A 119 -15.22 10.51 -10.01
CA LYS A 119 -14.72 11.87 -9.80
C LYS A 119 -13.48 11.80 -8.94
N SER A 120 -12.49 12.59 -9.34
CA SER A 120 -11.26 12.77 -8.60
C SER A 120 -10.85 14.24 -8.58
N VAL A 121 -10.06 14.60 -7.57
CA VAL A 121 -9.49 15.95 -7.43
C VAL A 121 -7.99 15.84 -7.16
N LYS A 122 -7.19 16.56 -7.96
CA LYS A 122 -5.74 16.59 -7.81
C LYS A 122 -5.32 17.45 -6.62
N VAL A 123 -4.34 16.97 -5.88
CA VAL A 123 -3.62 17.69 -4.83
C VAL A 123 -2.36 18.26 -5.46
N ILE A 124 -2.21 19.59 -5.45
CA ILE A 124 -1.17 20.28 -6.21
C ILE A 124 -0.08 20.80 -5.27
N ALA A 125 1.18 20.65 -5.68
CA ALA A 125 2.33 21.19 -4.96
C ALA A 125 2.32 22.73 -4.97
N GLN A 126 2.33 23.34 -3.78
CA GLN A 126 2.35 24.80 -3.62
C GLN A 126 3.73 25.43 -3.80
N LYS A 127 4.78 24.62 -3.71
CA LYS A 127 6.17 25.04 -3.86
C LYS A 127 7.01 23.92 -4.48
N THR A 128 8.11 24.32 -5.11
CA THR A 128 9.10 23.40 -5.67
C THR A 128 10.05 22.90 -4.58
N GLY A 129 10.38 21.61 -4.60
CA GLY A 129 11.37 20.99 -3.73
C GLY A 129 11.23 19.47 -3.65
N TYR A 130 11.86 18.86 -2.64
CA TYR A 130 11.77 17.44 -2.34
C TYR A 130 10.76 17.17 -1.23
N ILE A 131 10.01 16.08 -1.37
CA ILE A 131 9.13 15.59 -0.31
C ILE A 131 9.99 15.05 0.83
N HIS A 132 9.97 15.71 1.98
CA HIS A 132 10.68 15.28 3.19
C HIS A 132 9.86 14.33 4.05
N ASP A 133 8.55 14.57 4.07
CA ASP A 133 7.61 13.82 4.90
C ASP A 133 6.21 13.81 4.28
N LEU A 134 5.47 12.76 4.60
CA LEU A 134 4.07 12.56 4.27
C LEU A 134 3.42 11.90 5.48
N ASP A 135 2.48 12.57 6.14
CA ASP A 135 1.81 12.02 7.32
C ASP A 135 0.88 10.86 6.95
N THR A 136 1.39 9.63 7.05
CA THR A 136 0.67 8.41 6.69
C THR A 136 -0.47 8.10 7.64
N TYR A 137 -0.35 8.49 8.91
CA TYR A 137 -1.41 8.28 9.90
C TYR A 137 -2.59 9.19 9.60
N ALA A 138 -2.34 10.49 9.39
CA ALA A 138 -3.37 11.44 9.04
C ALA A 138 -4.06 11.08 7.72
N LEU A 139 -3.30 10.56 6.74
CA LEU A 139 -3.84 10.08 5.47
C LEU A 139 -4.78 8.88 5.64
N GLY A 140 -4.41 7.92 6.50
CA GLY A 140 -5.28 6.79 6.85
C GLY A 140 -6.55 7.23 7.57
N MET A 141 -6.45 8.18 8.50
CA MET A 141 -7.62 8.76 9.18
C MET A 141 -8.53 9.53 8.20
N LEU A 142 -7.94 10.24 7.24
CA LEU A 142 -8.70 10.94 6.22
C LEU A 142 -9.44 9.97 5.28
N LEU A 143 -8.87 8.80 4.98
CA LEU A 143 -9.58 7.75 4.24
C LEU A 143 -10.86 7.33 4.98
N VAL A 144 -10.77 7.13 6.29
CA VAL A 144 -11.94 6.80 7.13
C VAL A 144 -13.00 7.90 7.03
N MET A 145 -12.60 9.17 7.15
CA MET A 145 -13.52 10.32 7.03
C MET A 145 -14.11 10.47 5.62
N LEU A 146 -13.40 10.03 4.58
CA LEU A 146 -13.87 10.03 3.20
C LEU A 146 -14.92 8.94 2.96
N GLY A 147 -14.94 7.89 3.78
CA GLY A 147 -15.86 6.75 3.73
C GLY A 147 -15.19 5.41 3.43
N GLY A 148 -13.86 5.37 3.22
CA GLY A 148 -13.11 4.15 2.90
C GLY A 148 -12.77 3.29 4.11
N GLY A 149 -13.28 3.68 5.28
CA GLY A 149 -13.10 2.94 6.53
C GLY A 149 -14.25 3.22 7.49
N ARG A 150 -14.11 2.70 8.71
CA ARG A 150 -15.14 2.74 9.74
C ARG A 150 -14.71 3.58 10.93
N LEU A 151 -15.56 4.48 11.42
CA LEU A 151 -15.39 5.10 12.73
C LEU A 151 -16.02 4.23 13.81
N ARG A 152 -17.15 3.59 13.50
CA ARG A 152 -17.88 2.63 14.32
C ARG A 152 -18.02 1.31 13.57
N LYS A 153 -18.17 0.19 14.30
CA LYS A 153 -18.18 -1.15 13.70
C LYS A 153 -19.29 -1.32 12.66
N GLU A 154 -20.39 -0.60 12.84
CA GLU A 154 -21.62 -0.66 12.05
C GLU A 154 -21.59 0.23 10.80
N ASP A 155 -20.57 1.08 10.64
CA ASP A 155 -20.48 2.01 9.51
C ASP A 155 -20.34 1.27 8.17
N ASN A 156 -21.04 1.76 7.15
CA ASN A 156 -20.88 1.32 5.78
C ASN A 156 -19.59 1.89 5.19
N ILE A 157 -18.91 1.08 4.38
CA ILE A 157 -17.71 1.49 3.64
C ILE A 157 -18.11 1.84 2.20
N ASP A 158 -17.61 2.96 1.70
CA ASP A 158 -17.54 3.27 0.27
C ASP A 158 -16.21 2.74 -0.29
N PRO A 159 -16.19 1.56 -0.92
CA PRO A 159 -14.94 0.96 -1.41
C PRO A 159 -14.34 1.71 -2.60
N SER A 160 -15.11 2.63 -3.20
CA SER A 160 -14.75 3.36 -4.41
C SER A 160 -13.90 4.61 -4.15
N CYS A 161 -13.86 5.08 -2.90
CA CYS A 161 -13.09 6.25 -2.51
C CYS A 161 -11.67 5.89 -2.08
N GLY A 162 -10.78 6.88 -2.11
CA GLY A 162 -9.40 6.70 -1.70
C GLY A 162 -8.44 7.72 -2.29
N PHE A 163 -7.15 7.38 -2.26
CA PHE A 163 -6.09 8.25 -2.74
C PHE A 163 -5.17 7.50 -3.70
N LYS A 164 -4.65 8.22 -4.70
CA LYS A 164 -3.50 7.81 -5.49
C LYS A 164 -2.35 8.77 -5.25
N ILE A 165 -1.22 8.26 -4.79
CA ILE A 165 -0.02 9.01 -4.42
C ILE A 165 0.93 9.07 -5.62
N HIS A 166 1.22 10.28 -6.09
CA HIS A 166 2.14 10.49 -7.21
C HIS A 166 3.56 10.84 -6.78
N LYS A 167 3.72 11.41 -5.57
CA LYS A 167 5.00 11.81 -5.01
C LYS A 167 5.17 11.25 -3.60
N LYS A 168 6.26 10.52 -3.38
CA LYS A 168 6.65 9.95 -2.10
C LYS A 168 7.85 10.68 -1.51
N ILE A 169 8.16 10.40 -0.25
CA ILE A 169 9.35 10.94 0.41
C ILE A 169 10.61 10.63 -0.41
N GLY A 170 11.37 11.68 -0.73
CA GLY A 170 12.58 11.63 -1.57
C GLY A 170 12.35 12.07 -3.01
N ASP A 171 11.11 12.12 -3.48
CA ASP A 171 10.78 12.60 -4.82
C ASP A 171 10.87 14.12 -4.91
N HIS A 172 11.24 14.63 -6.08
CA HIS A 172 11.15 16.04 -6.40
C HIS A 172 9.76 16.36 -6.93
N ALA A 173 9.19 17.48 -6.49
CA ALA A 173 7.94 18.04 -6.99
C ALA A 173 8.14 19.51 -7.37
N SER A 174 7.65 19.90 -8.54
CA SER A 174 7.60 21.31 -8.97
C SER A 174 6.31 21.96 -8.50
N LYS A 175 6.33 23.27 -8.22
CA LYS A 175 5.08 24.04 -7.98
C LYS A 175 4.12 23.82 -9.15
N GLY A 176 2.86 23.48 -8.86
CA GLY A 176 1.86 23.16 -9.88
C GLY A 176 1.77 21.67 -10.25
N GLU A 177 2.74 20.85 -9.84
CA GLU A 177 2.72 19.41 -10.08
C GLU A 177 1.75 18.68 -9.15
N SER A 178 1.17 17.56 -9.62
CA SER A 178 0.29 16.72 -8.81
C SER A 178 1.09 15.89 -7.80
N LEU A 179 0.80 16.07 -6.51
CA LEU A 179 1.35 15.26 -5.42
C LEU A 179 0.56 13.96 -5.23
N ALA A 180 -0.76 14.07 -5.35
CA ALA A 180 -1.70 12.99 -5.15
C ALA A 180 -3.04 13.31 -5.84
N GLU A 181 -3.94 12.34 -5.84
CA GLU A 181 -5.29 12.45 -6.35
C GLU A 181 -6.28 11.84 -5.36
N VAL A 182 -7.37 12.55 -5.06
CA VAL A 182 -8.43 12.14 -4.14
C VAL A 182 -9.62 11.64 -4.94
N PHE A 183 -10.03 10.39 -4.73
CA PHE A 183 -11.18 9.76 -5.38
C PHE A 183 -12.38 9.78 -4.44
N SER A 184 -13.51 10.37 -4.86
CA SER A 184 -14.77 10.31 -4.10
C SER A 184 -15.96 10.69 -4.97
N ASN A 185 -17.09 10.00 -4.77
CA ASN A 185 -18.35 10.35 -5.45
C ASN A 185 -18.96 11.66 -4.92
N ASN A 186 -18.51 12.13 -3.74
CA ASN A 186 -18.92 13.40 -3.16
C ASN A 186 -17.85 14.48 -3.39
N VAL A 187 -18.12 15.39 -4.34
CA VAL A 187 -17.18 16.47 -4.72
C VAL A 187 -16.85 17.40 -3.56
N ARG A 188 -17.82 17.71 -2.68
CA ARG A 188 -17.57 18.58 -1.52
C ARG A 188 -16.58 17.93 -0.56
N ARG A 189 -16.74 16.63 -0.28
CA ARG A 189 -15.78 15.86 0.54
C ARG A 189 -14.42 15.75 -0.13
N ALA A 190 -14.38 15.48 -1.44
CA ALA A 190 -13.12 15.42 -2.20
C ALA A 190 -12.34 16.73 -2.12
N ASN A 191 -13.02 17.88 -2.25
CA ASN A 191 -12.40 19.20 -2.17
C ASN A 191 -11.88 19.53 -0.76
N ALA A 192 -12.61 19.15 0.29
CA ALA A 192 -12.14 19.30 1.67
C ALA A 192 -10.88 18.43 1.90
N ALA A 193 -10.96 17.15 1.56
CA ALA A 193 -9.86 16.20 1.68
C ALA A 193 -8.61 16.63 0.88
N ARG A 194 -8.78 17.27 -0.29
CA ARG A 194 -7.65 17.81 -1.06
C ARG A 194 -6.79 18.76 -0.22
N ALA A 195 -7.41 19.68 0.52
CA ALA A 195 -6.67 20.65 1.34
C ALA A 195 -5.93 19.94 2.48
N ASP A 196 -6.57 18.96 3.11
CA ASP A 196 -5.98 18.17 4.18
C ASP A 196 -4.78 17.37 3.69
N VAL A 197 -4.91 16.63 2.57
CA VAL A 197 -3.80 15.88 1.97
C VAL A 197 -2.65 16.82 1.62
N GLN A 198 -2.93 18.01 1.07
CA GLN A 198 -1.87 18.98 0.74
C GLN A 198 -1.05 19.38 1.98
N ASN A 199 -1.70 19.54 3.14
CA ASN A 199 -1.05 19.91 4.39
C ASN A 199 -0.26 18.77 5.04
N MET A 200 -0.53 17.51 4.65
CA MET A 200 0.23 16.34 5.11
C MET A 200 1.61 16.23 4.45
N TYR A 201 1.85 16.93 3.34
CA TYR A 201 3.14 16.96 2.66
C TYR A 201 4.08 18.02 3.25
N THR A 202 5.26 17.59 3.67
CA THR A 202 6.36 18.50 3.97
C THR A 202 7.32 18.57 2.79
N ILE A 203 7.38 19.74 2.12
CA ILE A 203 8.30 19.98 0.99
C ILE A 203 9.43 20.92 1.41
N LYS A 204 10.69 20.55 1.14
CA LYS A 204 11.88 21.38 1.41
C LYS A 204 12.81 21.44 0.20
N ARG A 205 13.79 22.34 0.21
CA ARG A 205 14.71 22.55 -0.93
C ARG A 205 15.74 21.43 -1.07
N ASP A 206 16.24 20.91 0.04
CA ASP A 206 17.24 19.85 0.11
C ASP A 206 16.59 18.47 0.00
N LYS A 207 17.33 17.48 -0.51
CA LYS A 207 16.84 16.10 -0.60
C LYS A 207 16.93 15.41 0.77
N PRO A 208 15.86 14.74 1.25
CA PRO A 208 15.92 14.06 2.55
C PRO A 208 16.86 12.86 2.52
N ARG A 209 17.30 12.42 3.71
CA ARG A 209 18.05 11.18 3.85
C ARG A 209 17.20 9.98 3.44
N ARG A 210 17.79 9.06 2.68
CA ARG A 210 17.13 7.84 2.25
C ARG A 210 16.82 6.97 3.46
N ARG A 211 15.54 6.55 3.60
CA ARG A 211 15.10 5.67 4.67
C ARG A 211 15.13 4.21 4.17
N THR A 212 15.59 3.29 5.01
CA THR A 212 15.62 1.86 4.70
C THR A 212 14.21 1.27 4.82
N LEU A 213 13.71 0.68 3.73
CA LEU A 213 12.35 0.09 3.68
C LEU A 213 12.21 -1.17 4.56
N ILE A 214 13.16 -2.09 4.48
CA ILE A 214 13.21 -3.29 5.33
C ILE A 214 14.39 -3.11 6.29
N ARG A 215 14.11 -2.98 7.58
CA ARG A 215 15.10 -2.64 8.59
C ARG A 215 15.80 -3.86 9.18
N GLU A 216 15.04 -4.88 9.55
CA GLU A 216 15.54 -6.06 10.25
C GLU A 216 14.56 -7.23 10.12
N THR A 217 15.07 -8.47 10.17
CA THR A 217 14.27 -9.69 10.28
C THR A 217 14.58 -10.38 11.61
N ILE A 218 13.54 -10.74 12.36
CA ILE A 218 13.62 -11.39 13.68
C ILE A 218 13.07 -12.80 13.54
N SER A 219 13.79 -13.82 14.03
CA SER A 219 13.42 -15.25 13.93
C SER A 219 13.44 -15.96 15.26
#